data_AF-A0A376TG84-F1
#
_entry.id   AF-A0A376TG84-F1
#
_cell.length_a   1.000
_cell.length_b   1.000
_cell.length_c   1.000
_cell.angle_alpha   90.00
_cell.angle_beta   90.00
_cell.angle_gamma   90.00
#
_symmetry.space_group_name_H-M   'P 1'
#
loop_
_entity.id
_entity.type
_entity.pdbx_description
1 polymer ?
#
loop_
_entity_poly.entity_id
_entity_poly.type
_entity_poly.pdbx_seq_one_letter_code
_entity_poly.pdbx_strand_id
1 'polypeptide(L)'
;MFEPEKLLQIVREAVGSSALFAARFRECAARALLMPGRTPGHRTPLWQQRLRASQLLEIAQGYPDFPVILETLRECLQDVYDLPALERLMRRLNGGEIQISDVTTTTPSPFATSLLFGYVAEFMYQSDAPLAERRASVLSLDSELLRNLLGQVDPGNYSTRRSFARWKKSCNDWLLAEERKVKKDCSTCCANWGQ
;
A
#
# COMPACT_ATOMS: atom_id res chain seq x y z
N MET A 1 10.90 -24.33 11.63
CA MET A 1 10.40 -23.30 12.57
C MET A 1 11.44 -22.22 12.71
N PHE A 2 11.05 -20.96 12.91
CA PHE A 2 12.01 -19.88 13.18
C PHE A 2 12.62 -20.03 14.59
N GLU A 3 13.90 -19.68 14.71
CA GLU A 3 14.57 -19.59 16.00
C GLU A 3 14.18 -18.27 16.69
N PRO A 4 13.65 -18.28 17.92
CA PRO A 4 13.19 -17.07 18.61
C PRO A 4 14.29 -16.03 18.79
N GLU A 5 15.52 -16.47 18.99
CA GLU A 5 16.71 -15.63 19.20
C GLU A 5 17.10 -14.84 17.94
N LYS A 6 16.87 -15.41 16.74
CA LYS A 6 17.19 -14.78 15.45
C LYS A 6 16.05 -13.95 14.89
N LEU A 7 14.83 -14.13 15.41
CA LEU A 7 13.60 -13.54 14.88
C LEU A 7 13.68 -12.00 14.81
N LEU A 8 14.16 -11.36 15.86
CA LEU A 8 14.26 -9.90 15.93
C LEU A 8 15.26 -9.35 14.92
N GLN A 9 16.35 -10.06 14.64
CA GLN A 9 17.29 -9.67 13.59
C GLN A 9 16.64 -9.77 12.20
N ILE A 10 15.96 -10.88 11.91
CA ILE A 10 15.27 -11.10 10.63
C ILE A 10 14.24 -9.99 10.38
N VAL A 11 13.42 -9.66 11.38
CA VAL A 11 12.41 -8.60 11.25
C VAL A 11 13.06 -7.23 11.03
N ARG A 12 14.17 -6.92 11.73
CA ARG A 12 14.90 -5.66 11.54
C ARG A 12 15.50 -5.53 10.14
N GLU A 13 16.01 -6.60 9.57
CA GLU A 13 16.57 -6.61 8.22
C GLU A 13 15.46 -6.49 7.15
N ALA A 14 14.31 -7.11 7.39
CA ALA A 14 13.19 -7.12 6.45
C ALA A 14 12.32 -5.86 6.49
N VAL A 15 12.23 -5.17 7.65
CA VAL A 15 11.25 -4.07 7.82
C VAL A 15 11.52 -2.91 6.86
N GLY A 16 12.77 -2.59 6.56
CA GLY A 16 13.13 -1.42 5.75
C GLY A 16 12.61 -1.46 4.30
N SER A 17 12.39 -2.65 3.74
CA SER A 17 11.84 -2.84 2.40
C SER A 17 10.32 -3.09 2.38
N SER A 18 9.67 -3.05 3.55
CA SER A 18 8.24 -3.33 3.66
C SER A 18 7.37 -2.15 3.23
N ALA A 19 6.17 -2.45 2.73
CA ALA A 19 5.15 -1.44 2.45
C ALA A 19 4.73 -0.66 3.71
N LEU A 20 4.74 -1.32 4.88
CA LEU A 20 4.48 -0.69 6.17
C LEU A 20 5.50 0.42 6.45
N PHE A 21 6.79 0.13 6.25
CA PHE A 21 7.85 1.10 6.47
C PHE A 21 7.70 2.32 5.55
N ALA A 22 7.43 2.11 4.26
CA ALA A 22 7.18 3.20 3.32
C ALA A 22 5.97 4.07 3.74
N ALA A 23 4.90 3.44 4.23
CA ALA A 23 3.72 4.15 4.73
C ALA A 23 4.03 4.99 5.98
N ARG A 24 4.77 4.43 6.94
CA ARG A 24 5.17 5.10 8.19
C ARG A 24 6.19 6.20 7.97
N PHE A 25 7.13 5.99 7.05
CA PHE A 25 8.10 7.02 6.67
C PHE A 25 7.40 8.28 6.15
N ARG A 26 6.38 8.13 5.30
CA ARG A 26 5.57 9.26 4.82
C ARG A 26 4.89 10.02 5.96
N GLU A 27 4.38 9.31 6.97
CA GLU A 27 3.73 9.92 8.14
C GLU A 27 4.74 10.67 9.02
N CYS A 28 5.89 10.05 9.31
CA CYS A 28 6.97 10.66 10.06
C CYS A 28 7.54 11.90 9.34
N ALA A 29 7.83 11.79 8.04
CA ALA A 29 8.33 12.90 7.24
C ALA A 29 7.32 14.06 7.14
N ALA A 30 6.02 13.74 7.08
CA ALA A 30 4.97 14.77 7.09
C ALA A 30 4.89 15.48 8.43
N ARG A 31 4.98 14.73 9.55
CA ARG A 31 4.97 15.26 10.92
C ARG A 31 6.20 16.12 11.22
N ALA A 32 7.35 15.72 10.69
CA ALA A 32 8.61 16.47 10.77
C ALA A 32 8.67 17.68 9.81
N LEU A 33 7.61 17.94 9.03
CA LEU A 33 7.51 19.03 8.06
C LEU A 33 8.59 19.00 6.96
N LEU A 34 9.13 17.81 6.65
CA LEU A 34 10.16 17.61 5.62
C LEU A 34 9.61 17.56 4.19
N MET A 35 8.28 17.58 4.05
CA MET A 35 7.58 17.59 2.77
C MET A 35 6.76 18.88 2.62
N PRO A 36 7.39 20.04 2.42
CA PRO A 36 6.70 21.32 2.38
C PRO A 36 5.70 21.38 1.21
N GLY A 37 4.46 21.76 1.48
CA GLY A 37 3.44 21.98 0.46
C GLY A 37 3.76 23.17 -0.45
N ARG A 38 3.16 23.23 -1.64
CA ARG A 38 3.29 24.38 -2.55
C ARG A 38 2.68 25.66 -1.99
N THR A 39 1.60 25.53 -1.22
CA THR A 39 0.84 26.66 -0.68
C THR A 39 0.78 26.52 0.84
N PRO A 40 1.37 27.45 1.60
CA PRO A 40 1.25 27.47 3.06
C PRO A 40 -0.23 27.51 3.48
N GLY A 41 -0.58 26.78 4.54
CA GLY A 41 -1.95 26.72 5.05
C GLY A 41 -2.91 25.77 4.32
N HIS A 42 -2.51 25.19 3.18
CA HIS A 42 -3.31 24.20 2.45
C HIS A 42 -2.78 22.78 2.62
N ARG A 43 -3.70 21.81 2.75
CA ARG A 43 -3.35 20.39 2.78
C ARG A 43 -2.81 19.96 1.42
N THR A 44 -1.71 19.21 1.42
CA THR A 44 -1.16 18.59 0.20
C THR A 44 -2.00 17.36 -0.15
N PRO A 45 -2.39 17.16 -1.42
CA PRO A 45 -3.15 15.98 -1.83
C PRO A 45 -2.34 14.69 -1.58
N LEU A 46 -3.03 13.61 -1.21
CA LEU A 46 -2.39 12.36 -0.76
C LEU A 46 -1.43 11.76 -1.79
N TRP A 47 -1.79 11.76 -3.08
CA TRP A 47 -0.95 11.23 -4.15
C TRP A 47 0.40 11.96 -4.24
N GLN A 48 0.39 13.28 -4.04
CA GLN A 48 1.61 14.10 -4.07
C GLN A 48 2.45 13.87 -2.81
N GLN A 49 1.82 13.65 -1.65
CA GLN A 49 2.54 13.23 -0.44
C GLN A 49 3.21 11.87 -0.62
N ARG A 50 2.55 10.91 -1.29
CA ARG A 50 3.14 9.60 -1.58
C ARG A 50 4.36 9.71 -2.49
N LEU A 51 4.24 10.44 -3.60
CA LEU A 51 5.35 10.64 -4.54
C LEU A 51 6.56 11.34 -3.87
N ARG A 52 6.31 12.38 -3.07
CA ARG A 52 7.40 13.09 -2.40
C ARG A 52 8.05 12.27 -1.30
N ALA A 53 7.27 11.49 -0.55
CA ALA A 53 7.79 10.62 0.48
C ALA A 53 8.64 9.50 -0.12
N SER A 54 8.24 8.91 -1.26
CA SER A 54 9.03 7.87 -1.93
C SER A 54 10.36 8.43 -2.43
N GLN A 55 10.36 9.61 -3.07
CA GLN A 55 11.58 10.30 -3.52
C GLN A 55 12.50 10.65 -2.34
N LEU A 56 11.95 11.14 -1.24
CA LEU A 56 12.72 11.43 -0.04
C LEU A 56 13.30 10.16 0.58
N LEU A 57 12.55 9.07 0.58
CA LEU A 57 12.99 7.78 1.11
C LEU A 57 14.16 7.21 0.30
N GLU A 58 14.09 7.26 -1.03
CA GLU A 58 15.18 6.82 -1.93
C GLU A 58 16.51 7.51 -1.59
N ILE A 59 16.47 8.82 -1.29
CA ILE A 59 17.67 9.57 -0.88
C ILE A 59 18.07 9.20 0.54
N ALA A 60 17.10 9.15 1.46
CA ALA A 60 17.35 8.90 2.87
C ALA A 60 17.96 7.51 3.12
N GLN A 61 17.67 6.51 2.30
CA GLN A 61 18.26 5.17 2.39
C GLN A 61 19.80 5.18 2.32
N GLY A 62 20.41 6.18 1.69
CA GLY A 62 21.87 6.37 1.71
C GLY A 62 22.43 6.88 3.04
N TYR A 63 21.57 7.27 3.98
CA TYR A 63 21.91 7.87 5.27
C TYR A 63 21.17 7.16 6.42
N PRO A 64 21.68 6.01 6.90
CA PRO A 64 20.98 5.21 7.92
C PRO A 64 20.77 5.95 9.25
N ASP A 65 21.63 6.94 9.56
CA ASP A 65 21.52 7.76 10.77
C ASP A 65 20.52 8.93 10.63
N PHE A 66 19.80 9.00 9.50
CA PHE A 66 18.80 10.05 9.29
C PHE A 66 17.68 9.93 10.34
N PRO A 67 17.38 10.97 11.14
CA PRO A 67 16.47 10.85 12.29
C PRO A 67 15.08 10.32 11.94
N VAL A 68 14.57 10.63 10.74
CA VAL A 68 13.25 10.16 10.30
C VAL A 68 13.26 8.67 9.97
N ILE A 69 14.37 8.13 9.47
CA ILE A 69 14.54 6.68 9.28
C ILE A 69 14.54 5.99 10.64
N LEU A 70 15.33 6.49 11.59
CA LEU A 70 15.42 5.92 12.94
C LEU A 70 14.06 5.95 13.65
N GLU A 71 13.33 7.06 13.54
CA GLU A 71 11.97 7.16 14.11
C GLU A 71 10.99 6.22 13.41
N THR A 72 11.08 6.08 12.09
CA THR A 72 10.21 5.14 11.35
C THR A 72 10.50 3.69 11.76
N LEU A 73 11.77 3.32 11.91
CA LEU A 73 12.15 2.00 12.41
C LEU A 73 11.64 1.76 13.83
N ARG A 74 11.75 2.76 14.71
CA ARG A 74 11.22 2.71 16.07
C ARG A 74 9.70 2.51 16.06
N GLU A 75 8.95 3.31 15.31
CA GLU A 75 7.48 3.20 15.21
C GLU A 75 7.07 1.82 14.67
N CYS A 76 7.70 1.33 13.61
CA CYS A 76 7.40 0.00 13.06
C CYS A 76 7.67 -1.12 14.06
N LEU A 77 8.84 -1.11 14.72
CA LEU A 77 9.29 -2.23 15.55
C LEU A 77 8.71 -2.20 16.98
N GLN A 78 8.32 -1.04 17.48
CA GLN A 78 7.86 -0.87 18.87
C GLN A 78 6.36 -0.58 18.98
N ASP A 79 5.80 0.21 18.05
CA ASP A 79 4.40 0.65 18.16
C ASP A 79 3.46 -0.20 17.28
N VAL A 80 3.92 -0.63 16.11
CA VAL A 80 3.10 -1.41 15.17
C VAL A 80 3.26 -2.92 15.40
N TYR A 81 4.49 -3.40 15.50
CA TYR A 81 4.76 -4.83 15.71
C TYR A 81 4.86 -5.19 17.19
N ASP A 82 4.17 -6.25 17.61
CA ASP A 82 4.37 -6.87 18.92
C ASP A 82 5.41 -7.99 18.81
N LEU A 83 6.69 -7.60 18.76
CA LEU A 83 7.81 -8.54 18.71
C LEU A 83 7.89 -9.43 19.96
N PRO A 84 7.66 -8.93 21.19
CA PRO A 84 7.62 -9.80 22.38
C PRO A 84 6.55 -10.90 22.29
N ALA A 85 5.36 -10.61 21.76
CA ALA A 85 4.34 -11.64 21.56
C ALA A 85 4.74 -12.66 20.50
N LEU A 86 5.35 -12.20 19.40
CA LEU A 86 5.85 -13.09 18.35
C LEU A 86 6.93 -14.04 18.88
N GLU A 87 7.87 -13.54 19.70
CA GLU A 87 8.90 -14.36 20.33
C GLU A 87 8.29 -15.41 21.27
N ARG A 88 7.31 -15.04 22.11
CA ARG A 88 6.59 -15.98 22.97
C ARG A 88 5.87 -17.05 22.16
N LEU A 89 5.22 -16.67 21.06
CA LEU A 89 4.52 -17.60 20.19
C LEU A 89 5.48 -18.61 19.54
N MET A 90 6.63 -18.13 19.03
CA MET A 90 7.66 -19.01 18.45
C MET A 90 8.28 -19.96 19.49
N ARG A 91 8.48 -19.51 20.74
CA ARG A 91 8.92 -20.39 21.83
C ARG A 91 7.91 -21.49 22.12
N ARG A 92 6.62 -21.17 22.17
CA ARG A 92 5.54 -22.15 22.43
C ARG A 92 5.39 -23.16 21.28
N LEU A 93 5.57 -22.71 20.03
CA LEU A 93 5.63 -23.60 18.86
C LEU A 93 6.83 -24.55 18.94
N ASN A 94 8.02 -24.03 19.24
CA ASN A 94 9.23 -24.85 19.35
C ASN A 94 9.21 -25.80 20.56
N GLY A 95 8.55 -25.39 21.65
CA GLY A 95 8.34 -26.22 22.85
C GLY A 95 7.23 -27.27 22.69
N GLY A 96 6.51 -27.30 21.56
CA GLY A 96 5.43 -28.25 21.31
C GLY A 96 4.12 -27.97 22.05
N GLU A 97 4.01 -26.84 22.76
CA GLU A 97 2.74 -26.40 23.39
C GLU A 97 1.69 -26.03 22.34
N ILE A 98 2.13 -25.53 21.18
CA ILE A 98 1.29 -25.23 20.03
C ILE A 98 1.64 -26.22 18.93
N GLN A 99 0.63 -26.97 18.48
CA GLN A 99 0.78 -27.96 17.41
C GLN A 99 0.40 -27.35 16.05
N ILE A 100 1.15 -27.73 15.02
CA ILE A 100 0.82 -27.41 13.62
C ILE A 100 0.30 -28.68 12.95
N SER A 101 -0.84 -28.57 12.29
CA SER A 101 -1.44 -29.63 11.47
C SER A 101 -1.62 -29.12 10.04
N ASP A 102 -1.01 -29.80 9.08
CA ASP A 102 -1.20 -29.51 7.66
C ASP A 102 -2.43 -30.26 7.13
N VAL A 103 -3.35 -29.52 6.51
CA VAL A 103 -4.58 -30.07 5.92
C VAL A 103 -4.75 -29.50 4.52
N THR A 104 -4.77 -30.37 3.52
CA THR A 104 -5.04 -30.00 2.13
C THR A 104 -6.52 -30.20 1.82
N THR A 105 -7.22 -29.12 1.45
CA THR A 105 -8.64 -29.17 1.07
C THR A 105 -8.81 -28.88 -0.42
N THR A 106 -9.83 -29.48 -1.04
CA THR A 106 -10.18 -29.24 -2.46
C THR A 106 -10.86 -27.90 -2.68
N THR A 107 -11.56 -27.39 -1.66
CA THR A 107 -12.20 -26.07 -1.63
C THR A 107 -11.75 -25.33 -0.37
N PRO A 108 -11.73 -23.98 -0.35
CA PRO A 108 -11.30 -23.24 0.82
C PRO A 108 -12.23 -23.47 2.01
N SER A 109 -11.66 -23.68 3.19
CA SER A 109 -12.43 -23.84 4.43
C SER A 109 -13.15 -22.53 4.81
N PRO A 110 -14.20 -22.56 5.66
CA PRO A 110 -14.88 -21.33 6.10
C PRO A 110 -13.94 -20.27 6.68
N PHE A 111 -12.90 -20.69 7.41
CA PHE A 111 -11.86 -19.79 7.91
C PHE A 111 -10.99 -19.22 6.79
N ALA A 112 -10.53 -20.07 5.86
CA ALA A 112 -9.71 -19.63 4.73
C ALA A 112 -10.48 -18.69 3.79
N THR A 113 -11.75 -18.96 3.54
CA THR A 113 -12.64 -18.11 2.73
C THR A 113 -12.70 -16.68 3.26
N SER A 114 -12.81 -16.50 4.58
CA SER A 114 -12.80 -15.16 5.19
C SER A 114 -11.49 -14.41 4.98
N LEU A 115 -10.35 -15.11 4.98
CA LEU A 115 -9.02 -14.54 4.75
C LEU A 115 -8.79 -14.23 3.26
N LEU A 116 -9.37 -15.02 2.35
CA LEU A 116 -9.25 -14.83 0.90
C LEU A 116 -9.84 -13.50 0.44
N PHE A 117 -10.96 -13.04 1.01
CA PHE A 117 -11.51 -11.71 0.68
C PHE A 117 -10.57 -10.58 1.09
N GLY A 118 -9.95 -10.69 2.26
CA GLY A 118 -8.93 -9.74 2.73
C GLY A 118 -7.72 -9.72 1.81
N TYR A 119 -7.21 -10.89 1.43
CA TYR A 119 -6.08 -11.03 0.51
C TYR A 119 -6.37 -10.43 -0.87
N VAL A 120 -7.56 -10.69 -1.43
CA VAL A 120 -7.96 -10.13 -2.74
C VAL A 120 -8.11 -8.61 -2.68
N ALA A 121 -8.65 -8.05 -1.59
CA ALA A 121 -8.74 -6.61 -1.42
C ALA A 121 -7.36 -5.96 -1.30
N GLU A 122 -6.48 -6.50 -0.46
CA GLU A 122 -5.09 -6.03 -0.29
C GLU A 122 -4.33 -6.05 -1.62
N PHE A 123 -4.41 -7.16 -2.37
CA PHE A 123 -3.73 -7.33 -3.65
C PHE A 123 -4.30 -6.43 -4.77
N MET A 124 -5.61 -6.17 -4.76
CA MET A 124 -6.23 -5.23 -5.71
C MET A 124 -5.78 -3.77 -5.50
N TYR A 125 -5.32 -3.41 -4.30
CA TYR A 125 -4.93 -2.03 -3.96
C TYR A 125 -3.41 -1.84 -3.74
N GLN A 126 -2.60 -2.91 -3.76
CA GLN A 126 -1.14 -2.88 -3.55
C GLN A 126 -0.27 -2.43 -4.75
N SER A 127 -0.85 -1.91 -5.85
CA SER A 127 -0.21 -1.17 -6.96
C SER A 127 0.23 -1.95 -8.23
N ASP A 128 0.54 -1.20 -9.28
CA ASP A 128 0.63 -1.54 -10.71
C ASP A 128 1.61 -2.67 -11.10
N ALA A 129 1.21 -3.94 -10.91
CA ALA A 129 1.86 -5.08 -11.57
C ALA A 129 1.51 -5.15 -13.09
N PRO A 130 2.43 -5.54 -13.99
CA PRO A 130 2.18 -5.65 -15.43
C PRO A 130 0.98 -6.53 -15.74
N LEU A 131 0.11 -6.08 -16.66
CA LEU A 131 -1.15 -6.77 -17.00
C LEU A 131 -0.99 -8.24 -17.42
N ALA A 132 0.20 -8.69 -17.83
CA ALA A 132 0.48 -10.06 -18.21
C ALA A 132 0.42 -11.04 -17.03
N GLU A 133 0.97 -10.67 -15.87
CA GLU A 133 0.93 -11.48 -14.64
C GLU A 133 -0.48 -11.49 -14.02
N ARG A 134 -1.29 -10.45 -14.30
CA ARG A 134 -2.71 -10.37 -13.87
C ARG A 134 -3.60 -11.40 -14.55
N ARG A 135 -3.36 -11.76 -15.81
CA ARG A 135 -4.24 -12.71 -16.54
C ARG A 135 -4.09 -14.13 -16.03
N ALA A 136 -2.87 -14.55 -15.71
CA ALA A 136 -2.61 -15.90 -15.23
C ALA A 136 -3.19 -16.15 -13.82
N SER A 137 -3.24 -15.12 -12.97
CA SER A 137 -3.70 -15.20 -11.57
C SER A 137 -5.21 -14.98 -11.39
N VAL A 138 -5.87 -14.24 -12.28
CA VAL A 138 -7.34 -14.07 -12.26
C VAL A 138 -8.06 -15.29 -12.84
N LEU A 139 -7.44 -16.02 -13.77
CA LEU A 139 -8.02 -17.23 -14.37
C LEU A 139 -8.09 -18.43 -13.39
N SER A 140 -7.52 -18.33 -12.19
CA SER A 140 -7.60 -19.36 -11.14
C SER A 140 -8.61 -19.07 -10.02
N LEU A 141 -9.29 -17.92 -10.04
CA LEU A 141 -10.35 -17.61 -9.09
C LEU A 141 -11.68 -18.14 -9.63
N ASP A 142 -12.22 -19.15 -8.95
CA ASP A 142 -13.49 -19.77 -9.30
C ASP A 142 -14.63 -18.74 -9.25
N SER A 143 -15.17 -18.43 -10.43
CA SER A 143 -16.28 -17.49 -10.62
C SER A 143 -17.56 -17.93 -9.90
N GLU A 144 -17.67 -19.20 -9.52
CA GLU A 144 -18.78 -19.75 -8.75
C GLU A 144 -18.67 -19.40 -7.26
N LEU A 145 -17.45 -19.39 -6.71
CA LEU A 145 -17.17 -19.01 -5.32
C LEU A 145 -17.39 -17.51 -5.10
N LEU A 146 -17.00 -16.69 -6.08
CA LEU A 146 -17.32 -15.26 -6.13
C LEU A 146 -18.83 -14.99 -6.21
N ARG A 147 -19.57 -15.81 -6.98
CA ARG A 147 -21.02 -15.64 -7.18
C ARG A 147 -21.83 -16.04 -5.94
N ASN A 148 -21.43 -17.09 -5.24
CA ASN A 148 -22.08 -17.53 -4.01
C ASN A 148 -21.86 -16.55 -2.85
N LEU A 149 -20.72 -15.84 -2.82
CA LEU A 149 -20.43 -14.83 -1.79
C LEU A 149 -20.98 -13.43 -2.09
N LEU A 150 -21.08 -13.05 -3.36
CA LEU A 150 -21.76 -11.81 -3.78
C LEU A 150 -23.30 -11.96 -3.80
N GLY A 151 -23.81 -13.18 -3.68
CA GLY A 151 -25.23 -13.55 -3.78
C GLY A 151 -26.13 -13.25 -2.57
N GLN A 152 -25.74 -12.34 -1.66
CA GLN A 152 -26.63 -11.83 -0.61
C GLN A 152 -26.71 -10.29 -0.58
N VAL A 153 -26.66 -9.66 -1.75
CA VAL A 153 -27.13 -8.27 -1.89
C VAL A 153 -28.33 -8.29 -2.81
N ASP A 154 -29.53 -8.22 -2.22
CA ASP A 154 -30.78 -8.04 -2.95
C ASP A 154 -30.64 -6.85 -3.91
N PRO A 155 -30.75 -7.06 -5.24
CA PRO A 155 -30.75 -5.97 -6.22
C PRO A 155 -32.16 -5.38 -6.28
N GLY A 156 -32.61 -4.85 -5.14
CA GLY A 156 -33.98 -4.41 -4.91
C GLY A 156 -34.14 -2.95 -4.58
N ASN A 157 -33.10 -2.10 -4.58
CA ASN A 157 -33.31 -0.64 -4.52
C ASN A 157 -32.05 0.20 -4.74
N TYR A 158 -31.67 0.50 -5.99
CA TYR A 158 -31.13 1.82 -6.34
C TYR A 158 -31.11 1.99 -7.86
N SER A 159 -32.08 2.75 -8.36
CA SER A 159 -31.91 3.43 -9.64
C SER A 159 -30.94 4.61 -9.43
N THR A 160 -29.91 4.73 -10.28
CA THR A 160 -29.64 5.95 -11.09
C THR A 160 -28.31 5.81 -11.82
N ARG A 161 -28.41 5.51 -13.13
CA ARG A 161 -27.33 5.37 -14.13
C ARG A 161 -26.76 6.71 -14.65
N ARG A 162 -26.91 7.84 -13.93
CA ARG A 162 -26.62 9.19 -14.49
C ARG A 162 -25.31 9.84 -14.04
N SER A 163 -24.56 9.24 -13.11
CA SER A 163 -23.35 9.88 -12.54
C SER A 163 -22.05 9.54 -13.28
N PHE A 164 -21.94 8.34 -13.87
CA PHE A 164 -20.68 7.83 -14.39
C PHE A 164 -20.23 8.50 -15.71
N ALA A 165 -21.17 8.84 -16.59
CA ALA A 165 -20.87 9.52 -17.85
C ALA A 165 -20.42 10.98 -17.66
N ARG A 166 -20.93 11.66 -16.63
CA ARG A 166 -20.55 13.04 -16.28
C ARG A 166 -19.15 13.11 -15.67
N TRP A 167 -18.80 12.12 -14.85
CA TRP A 167 -17.48 12.01 -14.22
C TRP A 167 -16.37 11.67 -15.25
N LYS A 168 -16.64 10.76 -16.20
CA LYS A 168 -15.67 10.38 -17.24
C LYS A 168 -15.32 11.54 -18.18
N LYS A 169 -16.30 12.41 -18.51
CA LYS A 169 -16.08 13.62 -19.32
C LYS A 169 -15.28 14.68 -18.54
N SER A 170 -15.60 14.89 -17.26
CA SER A 170 -14.92 15.87 -16.41
C SER A 170 -13.46 15.51 -16.11
N CYS A 171 -13.10 14.24 -15.97
CA CYS A 171 -11.70 13.81 -15.79
C CYS A 171 -10.87 13.96 -17.08
N ASN A 172 -11.46 13.66 -18.24
CA ASN A 172 -10.75 13.76 -19.52
C ASN A 172 -10.54 15.23 -19.95
N ASP A 173 -11.52 16.09 -19.67
CA ASP A 173 -11.43 17.54 -19.90
C ASP A 173 -10.37 18.19 -18.97
N TRP A 174 -10.13 17.63 -17.78
CA TRP A 174 -9.11 18.10 -16.83
C TRP A 174 -7.69 17.68 -17.25
N LEU A 175 -7.50 16.43 -17.69
CA LEU A 175 -6.22 15.92 -18.21
C LEU A 175 -5.73 16.71 -19.43
N LEU A 176 -6.63 17.02 -20.38
CA LEU A 176 -6.31 17.80 -21.58
C LEU A 176 -6.10 19.31 -21.32
N ALA A 177 -6.52 19.81 -20.15
CA ALA A 177 -6.28 21.18 -19.72
C ALA A 177 -4.91 21.33 -19.02
N GLU A 178 -4.49 20.31 -18.27
CA GLU A 178 -3.20 20.29 -17.58
C GLU A 178 -2.03 20.11 -18.58
N GLU A 179 -2.17 19.25 -19.59
CA GLU A 179 -1.16 19.10 -20.66
C GLU A 179 -0.98 20.38 -21.50
N ARG A 180 -2.05 21.17 -21.69
CA ARG A 180 -1.99 22.47 -22.39
C ARG A 180 -1.37 23.58 -21.54
N LYS A 181 -1.46 23.53 -20.21
CA LYS A 181 -0.78 24.46 -19.30
C LYS A 181 0.73 24.19 -19.24
N VAL A 182 1.13 22.92 -19.11
CA VAL A 182 2.55 22.53 -19.07
C VAL A 182 3.27 22.89 -20.38
N LYS A 183 2.61 22.80 -21.55
CA LYS A 183 3.20 23.27 -22.83
C LYS A 183 3.29 24.79 -22.96
N LYS A 184 2.34 25.56 -22.41
CA LYS A 184 2.37 27.04 -22.45
C LYS A 184 3.41 27.65 -21.51
N ASP A 185 3.62 27.04 -20.35
CA ASP A 185 4.61 27.52 -19.39
C ASP A 185 6.05 27.23 -19.86
N CYS A 186 6.27 26.12 -20.59
CA CYS A 186 7.56 25.80 -21.18
C CYS A 186 7.93 26.72 -22.37
N SER A 187 6.97 27.11 -23.21
CA SER A 187 7.23 28.05 -24.32
C SER A 187 7.48 29.49 -23.86
N THR A 188 6.96 29.87 -22.68
CA THR A 188 7.15 31.21 -22.10
C THR A 188 8.48 31.33 -21.36
N CYS A 189 8.99 30.23 -20.79
CA CYS A 189 10.28 30.20 -20.10
C CYS A 189 11.49 30.24 -21.08
N CYS A 190 11.40 29.61 -22.25
CA CYS A 190 12.47 29.66 -23.27
C CYS A 190 12.60 31.02 -23.99
N ALA A 191 11.56 31.87 -23.97
CA ALA A 191 11.61 33.19 -24.60
C ALA A 191 12.32 34.27 -23.75
N ASN A 192 12.53 34.03 -22.46
CA ASN A 192 13.06 35.01 -21.49
C ASN A 192 14.51 34.74 -21.04
N TRP A 193 15.21 33.79 -21.66
CA TRP A 193 16.64 33.48 -21.39
C TRP A 193 17.59 33.89 -22.52
N GLY A 194 17.19 34.94 -23.27
CA GLY A 194 17.94 35.49 -24.41
C GLY A 194 18.17 37.01 -24.34
N GLN A 195 18.33 37.56 -23.13
CA GLN A 195 19.01 38.84 -22.87
C GLN A 195 19.81 38.75 -21.57
#